data_AF-A0A1U8JVH9-F1
#
_entry.id   AF-A0A1U8JVH9-F1
#
_cell.length_a   1.000
_cell.length_b   1.000
_cell.length_c   1.000
_cell.angle_alpha   90.00
_cell.angle_beta   90.00
_cell.angle_gamma   90.00
#
_symmetry.space_group_name_H-M   'P 1'
#
loop_
_entity.id
_entity.type
_entity.pdbx_description
1 polymer ?
#
loop_
_entity_poly.entity_id
_entity_poly.type
_entity_poly.pdbx_seq_one_letter_code
_entity_poly.pdbx_strand_id
1 'polypeptide(L)'
;MKITKAQLVFLFSFATLIPTLWGGGGNIADFDDVWKRRADQAWKNTLAAYEPSPENVTTKFNENVHKALVANKSNKTKDLEGGDDRRNLRGKHKKYTGPCMATNPIDRCWRCRPDWAENRKRLTQCVIGFGHRTEGGEKGKYYEVTDNSDDDPVNPKPGTLRFAVIQKRPLWIIFAHDMHIKLSRELIVQSKKTIDGRGANVHIAHGAGITLQFVDDVIIHSIHIHHIGPSKAGLIRDSVDHIGLRT
;
A
#
# COMPACT_ATOMS: atom_id res chain seq x y z
N MET A 1 15.71 -15.01 -66.14
CA MET A 1 14.67 -14.10 -65.58
C MET A 1 15.35 -12.77 -65.26
N LYS A 2 15.07 -11.69 -66.01
CA LYS A 2 15.73 -10.38 -65.80
C LYS A 2 14.99 -9.64 -64.69
N ILE A 3 15.59 -9.56 -63.51
CA ILE A 3 15.08 -8.72 -62.42
C ILE A 3 15.35 -7.27 -62.81
N THR A 4 14.28 -6.50 -62.96
CA THR A 4 14.38 -5.07 -63.29
C THR A 4 14.78 -4.27 -62.06
N LYS A 5 15.49 -3.14 -62.24
CA LYS A 5 15.91 -2.27 -61.12
C LYS A 5 14.75 -1.86 -60.21
N ALA A 6 13.53 -1.74 -60.75
CA ALA A 6 12.32 -1.46 -59.99
C ALA A 6 11.90 -2.62 -59.05
N GLN A 7 12.09 -3.88 -59.47
CA GLN A 7 11.81 -5.05 -58.64
C GLN A 7 12.83 -5.21 -57.50
N LEU A 8 14.08 -4.81 -57.74
CA LEU A 8 15.10 -4.73 -56.68
C LEU A 8 14.77 -3.65 -55.64
N VAL A 9 14.32 -2.46 -56.08
CA VAL A 9 13.90 -1.39 -55.16
C VAL A 9 12.70 -1.82 -54.31
N PHE A 10 11.72 -2.53 -54.89
CA PHE A 10 10.56 -3.04 -54.16
C PHE A 10 10.91 -4.14 -53.14
N LEU A 11 11.87 -5.01 -53.45
CA LEU A 11 12.37 -6.04 -52.53
C LEU A 11 13.18 -5.44 -51.38
N PHE A 12 13.97 -4.40 -51.64
CA PHE A 12 14.74 -3.71 -50.60
C PHE A 12 13.88 -2.84 -49.69
N SER A 13 12.83 -2.18 -50.21
CA SER A 13 11.92 -1.38 -49.38
C SER A 13 11.06 -2.23 -48.45
N PHE A 14 10.66 -3.44 -48.87
CA PHE A 14 10.00 -4.40 -47.97
C PHE A 14 10.96 -4.99 -46.92
N ALA A 15 12.22 -5.29 -47.28
CA ALA A 15 13.20 -5.82 -46.33
C ALA A 15 13.57 -4.83 -45.21
N THR A 16 13.48 -3.51 -45.45
CA THR A 16 13.69 -2.49 -44.42
C THR A 16 12.45 -2.16 -43.58
N LEU A 17 11.26 -2.56 -44.01
CA LEU A 17 9.99 -2.38 -43.27
C LEU A 17 9.61 -3.60 -42.41
N ILE A 18 10.24 -4.76 -42.62
CA ILE A 18 9.99 -5.96 -41.82
C ILE A 18 10.62 -5.90 -40.41
N PRO A 19 11.79 -5.29 -40.15
CA PRO A 19 12.33 -5.17 -38.79
C PRO A 19 11.44 -4.36 -37.84
N THR A 20 10.58 -3.47 -38.36
CA THR A 20 9.62 -2.72 -37.53
C THR A 20 8.36 -3.50 -37.15
N LEU A 21 8.11 -4.66 -37.78
CA LEU A 21 6.99 -5.55 -37.44
C LEU A 21 7.44 -6.78 -36.63
N TRP A 22 8.74 -7.07 -36.61
CA TRP A 22 9.38 -8.06 -35.73
C TRP A 22 10.14 -7.42 -34.55
N GLY A 23 10.12 -6.09 -34.41
CA GLY A 23 10.28 -5.39 -33.14
C GLY A 23 9.01 -5.45 -32.29
N GLY A 24 8.29 -6.57 -32.35
CA GLY A 24 7.06 -6.82 -31.61
C GLY A 24 7.38 -6.98 -30.13
N GLY A 25 7.04 -5.95 -29.35
CA GLY A 25 7.09 -5.99 -27.90
C GLY A 25 7.96 -4.90 -27.29
N GLY A 26 7.60 -3.63 -27.47
CA GLY A 26 8.03 -2.61 -26.52
C GLY A 26 7.55 -3.01 -25.13
N ASN A 27 8.47 -3.49 -24.28
CA ASN A 27 8.33 -3.68 -22.83
C ASN A 27 6.96 -4.15 -22.32
N ILE A 28 6.38 -5.20 -22.92
CA ILE A 28 5.42 -6.02 -22.16
C ILE A 28 6.30 -6.83 -21.22
N ALA A 29 6.24 -6.54 -19.93
CA ALA A 29 6.91 -7.35 -18.91
C ALA A 29 6.45 -8.80 -19.10
N ASP A 30 7.32 -9.66 -19.62
CA ASP A 30 7.04 -11.10 -19.67
C ASP A 30 7.12 -11.62 -18.24
N PHE A 31 5.95 -11.67 -17.62
CA PHE A 31 5.80 -12.20 -16.27
C PHE A 31 6.19 -13.68 -16.28
N ASP A 32 6.97 -14.09 -15.29
CA ASP A 32 7.15 -15.51 -15.02
C ASP A 32 5.80 -16.17 -14.65
N ASP A 33 5.79 -17.50 -14.62
CA ASP A 33 4.58 -18.27 -14.34
C ASP A 33 3.95 -17.94 -12.98
N VAL A 34 4.76 -17.51 -11.99
CA VAL A 34 4.26 -17.13 -10.68
C VAL A 34 3.51 -15.80 -10.77
N TRP A 35 4.07 -14.80 -11.44
CA TRP A 35 3.42 -13.51 -11.67
C TRP A 35 2.18 -13.64 -12.56
N LYS A 36 2.19 -14.51 -13.58
CA LYS A 36 0.99 -14.83 -14.40
C LYS A 36 -0.15 -15.38 -13.53
N ARG A 37 0.13 -16.40 -12.70
CA ARG A 37 -0.87 -16.97 -11.77
C ARG A 37 -1.37 -15.94 -10.75
N ARG A 38 -0.50 -15.09 -10.23
CA ARG A 38 -0.89 -14.01 -9.32
C ARG A 38 -1.78 -12.99 -10.01
N ALA A 39 -1.47 -12.61 -11.25
CA ALA A 39 -2.30 -11.70 -12.05
C ALA A 39 -3.71 -12.28 -12.26
N ASP A 40 -3.82 -13.56 -12.63
CA ASP A 40 -5.11 -14.25 -12.79
C ASP A 40 -5.91 -14.28 -11.49
N GLN A 41 -5.25 -14.55 -10.36
CA GLN A 41 -5.90 -14.55 -9.06
C GLN A 41 -6.34 -13.13 -8.65
N ALA A 42 -5.50 -12.12 -8.89
CA ALA A 42 -5.82 -10.72 -8.62
C ALA A 42 -7.02 -10.26 -9.47
N TRP A 43 -7.13 -10.72 -10.71
CA TRP A 43 -8.30 -10.47 -11.56
C TRP A 43 -9.57 -11.07 -10.96
N LYS A 44 -9.54 -12.34 -10.52
CA LYS A 44 -10.67 -12.97 -9.82
C LYS A 44 -11.07 -12.20 -8.55
N ASN A 45 -10.08 -11.78 -7.76
CA ASN A 45 -10.32 -10.98 -6.56
C ASN A 45 -10.95 -9.62 -6.90
N THR A 46 -10.52 -8.99 -7.99
CA THR A 46 -11.09 -7.71 -8.48
C THR A 46 -12.55 -7.88 -8.85
N LEU A 47 -12.91 -8.94 -9.58
CA LEU A 47 -14.30 -9.25 -9.93
C LEU A 47 -15.16 -9.53 -8.68
N ALA A 48 -14.61 -10.25 -7.69
CA ALA A 48 -15.32 -10.53 -6.44
C ALA A 48 -15.51 -9.28 -5.56
N ALA A 49 -14.59 -8.32 -5.64
CA ALA A 49 -14.65 -7.05 -4.92
C ALA A 49 -15.46 -5.98 -5.67
N TYR A 50 -15.86 -6.24 -6.92
CA TYR A 50 -16.63 -5.30 -7.73
C TYR A 50 -17.96 -4.95 -7.05
N GLU A 51 -18.28 -3.66 -7.03
CA GLU A 51 -19.54 -3.13 -6.52
C GLU A 51 -20.38 -2.65 -7.70
N PRO A 52 -21.45 -3.37 -8.08
CA PRO A 52 -22.29 -2.98 -9.22
C PRO A 52 -23.08 -1.69 -8.97
N SER A 53 -23.28 -1.29 -7.71
CA SER A 53 -23.99 -0.08 -7.33
C SER A 53 -23.09 0.81 -6.45
N PRO A 54 -22.09 1.49 -7.05
CA PRO A 54 -21.10 2.28 -6.29
C PRO A 54 -21.74 3.37 -5.43
N GLU A 55 -22.94 3.83 -5.79
CA GLU A 55 -23.68 4.82 -5.02
C GLU A 55 -24.08 4.37 -3.62
N ASN A 56 -24.23 3.06 -3.41
CA ASN A 56 -24.49 2.53 -2.06
C ASN A 56 -23.28 2.77 -1.15
N VAL A 57 -22.07 2.62 -1.69
CA VAL A 57 -20.82 2.82 -0.95
C VAL A 57 -20.59 4.31 -0.66
N THR A 58 -20.82 5.18 -1.65
CA THR A 58 -20.67 6.64 -1.50
C THR A 58 -21.73 7.20 -0.55
N THR A 59 -22.99 6.78 -0.67
CA THR A 59 -24.08 7.18 0.23
C THR A 59 -23.76 6.78 1.66
N LYS A 60 -23.33 5.53 1.88
CA LYS A 60 -22.95 5.05 3.22
C LYS A 60 -21.78 5.83 3.81
N PHE A 61 -20.78 6.15 2.99
CA PHE A 61 -19.65 6.98 3.39
C PHE A 61 -20.12 8.39 3.81
N ASN A 62 -20.97 9.03 2.99
CA ASN A 62 -21.51 10.36 3.25
C ASN A 62 -22.35 10.41 4.53
N GLU A 63 -23.19 9.39 4.79
CA GLU A 63 -23.92 9.25 6.05
C GLU A 63 -22.97 9.22 7.26
N ASN A 64 -21.90 8.44 7.18
CA ASN A 64 -20.92 8.33 8.27
C ASN A 64 -20.19 9.65 8.52
N VAL A 65 -19.84 10.39 7.47
CA VAL A 65 -19.27 11.73 7.57
C VAL A 65 -20.27 12.70 8.19
N HIS A 66 -21.53 12.70 7.73
CA HIS A 66 -22.57 13.57 8.28
C HIS A 66 -22.78 13.32 9.79
N LYS A 67 -22.88 12.05 10.20
CA LYS A 67 -22.97 11.66 11.61
C LYS A 67 -21.77 12.17 12.42
N ALA A 68 -20.55 12.05 11.89
CA ALA A 68 -19.35 12.56 12.55
C ALA A 68 -19.35 14.10 12.67
N LEU A 69 -19.86 14.83 11.68
CA LEU A 69 -19.97 16.29 11.74
C LEU A 69 -21.02 16.75 12.76
N VAL A 70 -22.20 16.12 12.77
CA VAL A 70 -23.26 16.42 13.76
C VAL A 70 -22.76 16.15 15.18
N ALA A 71 -22.11 15.00 15.40
CA ALA A 71 -21.52 14.66 16.70
C ALA A 71 -20.37 15.59 17.12
N ASN A 72 -19.67 16.25 16.17
CA ASN A 72 -18.66 17.26 16.51
C ASN A 72 -19.33 18.57 16.96
N LYS A 73 -20.45 18.96 16.33
CA LYS A 73 -21.20 20.16 16.68
C LYS A 73 -21.82 20.05 18.07
N SER A 74 -22.36 18.88 18.43
CA SER A 74 -22.93 18.65 19.77
C SER A 74 -21.89 18.69 20.89
N ASN A 75 -20.63 18.35 20.59
CA ASN A 75 -19.52 18.33 21.56
C ASN A 75 -18.77 19.67 21.67
N LYS A 76 -19.15 20.70 20.92
CA LYS A 76 -18.67 22.08 21.17
C LYS A 76 -19.34 22.56 22.46
N THR A 77 -18.63 22.52 23.57
CA THR A 77 -18.92 23.42 24.70
C THR A 77 -18.84 24.86 24.21
N LYS A 78 -19.62 25.75 24.82
CA LYS A 78 -19.74 27.20 24.52
C LYS A 78 -18.42 28.00 24.58
N ASP A 79 -17.28 27.38 24.84
CA ASP A 79 -16.01 28.05 25.15
C ASP A 79 -15.16 28.39 23.92
N LEU A 80 -15.66 28.13 22.72
CA LEU A 80 -15.02 28.49 21.44
C LEU A 80 -16.03 29.17 20.50
N GLU A 81 -16.70 30.21 20.99
CA GLU A 81 -17.33 31.23 20.15
C GLU A 81 -16.23 32.08 19.47
N GLY A 82 -15.58 31.48 18.49
CA GLY A 82 -14.59 32.12 17.63
C GLY A 82 -14.58 31.36 16.32
N GLY A 83 -15.30 31.88 15.34
CA GLY A 83 -15.57 31.23 14.07
C GLY A 83 -14.29 30.88 13.32
N ASP A 84 -14.05 29.59 13.15
CA ASP A 84 -13.36 29.06 11.98
C ASP A 84 -13.68 27.56 11.85
N ASP A 85 -14.38 27.17 10.78
CA ASP A 85 -14.58 25.76 10.38
C ASP A 85 -13.29 25.13 9.82
N ARG A 86 -12.15 25.82 9.96
CA ARG A 86 -10.84 25.29 9.61
C ARG A 86 -10.46 24.22 10.62
N ARG A 87 -10.24 23.00 10.13
CA ARG A 87 -9.49 21.94 10.81
C ARG A 87 -8.35 22.61 11.56
N ASN A 88 -8.38 22.59 12.90
CA ASN A 88 -7.41 23.23 13.78
C ASN A 88 -5.99 22.68 13.53
N LEU A 89 -5.36 23.10 12.44
CA LEU A 89 -3.92 23.08 12.23
C LEU A 89 -3.35 24.20 13.10
N ARG A 90 -3.44 24.03 14.43
CA ARG A 90 -2.77 24.92 15.36
C ARG A 90 -1.29 24.87 15.04
N GLY A 91 -0.77 25.97 14.50
CA GLY A 91 0.63 26.16 14.24
C GLY A 91 1.47 25.88 15.49
N LYS A 92 2.61 25.23 15.24
CA LYS A 92 3.82 24.89 16.03
C LYS A 92 4.07 25.33 17.49
N HIS A 93 3.17 25.96 18.25
CA HIS A 93 3.56 26.57 19.54
C HIS A 93 2.68 26.29 20.77
N LYS A 94 1.61 25.49 20.71
CA LYS A 94 0.92 25.01 21.93
C LYS A 94 0.51 23.54 21.81
N LYS A 95 1.07 22.68 22.68
CA LYS A 95 0.64 21.28 22.85
C LYS A 95 -0.82 21.29 23.28
N TYR A 96 -1.68 20.58 22.55
CA TYR A 96 -3.09 20.47 22.88
C TYR A 96 -3.25 19.73 24.22
N THR A 97 -3.94 20.36 25.17
CA THR A 97 -4.15 19.85 26.54
C THR A 97 -5.57 19.33 26.79
N GLY A 98 -6.44 19.35 25.77
CA GLY A 98 -7.82 18.87 25.90
C GLY A 98 -7.95 17.35 25.74
N PRO A 99 -9.16 16.81 25.85
CA PRO A 99 -9.44 15.39 25.64
C PRO A 99 -9.14 14.96 24.19
N CYS A 100 -8.78 13.70 23.96
CA CYS A 100 -8.50 13.22 22.60
C CYS A 100 -9.61 13.62 21.62
N MET A 101 -9.22 14.18 20.47
CA MET A 101 -10.14 14.58 19.41
C MET A 101 -9.89 13.78 18.14
N ALA A 102 -10.96 13.16 17.64
CA ALA A 102 -11.02 12.55 16.32
C ALA A 102 -12.20 13.15 15.56
N THR A 103 -11.92 13.79 14.42
CA THR A 103 -12.93 14.60 13.72
C THR A 103 -13.62 13.84 12.58
N ASN A 104 -12.93 12.87 11.96
CA ASN A 104 -13.45 12.05 10.88
C ASN A 104 -13.98 10.69 11.40
N PRO A 105 -14.93 10.04 10.69
CA PRO A 105 -15.55 8.80 11.15
C PRO A 105 -14.57 7.63 11.35
N ILE A 106 -13.53 7.52 10.52
CA ILE A 106 -12.52 6.45 10.62
C ILE A 106 -11.76 6.59 11.95
N ASP A 107 -11.21 7.76 12.24
CA ASP A 107 -10.45 7.99 13.46
C ASP A 107 -11.31 7.88 14.71
N ARG A 108 -12.58 8.32 14.65
CA ARG A 108 -13.50 8.21 15.80
C ARG A 108 -13.74 6.76 16.22
N CYS A 109 -13.62 5.81 15.29
CA CYS A 109 -13.82 4.39 15.57
C CYS A 109 -12.67 3.77 16.40
N TRP A 110 -11.45 4.33 16.38
CA TRP A 110 -10.29 3.76 17.07
C TRP A 110 -9.38 4.74 17.83
N ARG A 111 -9.12 5.96 17.33
CA ARG A 111 -8.01 6.83 17.77
C ARG A 111 -8.11 7.29 19.22
N CYS A 112 -9.31 7.60 19.68
CA CYS A 112 -9.54 8.12 21.04
C CYS A 112 -9.97 7.03 22.03
N ARG A 113 -9.82 5.77 21.66
CA ARG A 113 -10.04 4.66 22.56
C ARG A 113 -8.79 4.42 23.40
N PRO A 114 -8.86 4.42 24.75
CA PRO A 114 -7.67 4.22 25.58
C PRO A 114 -7.08 2.81 25.40
N ASP A 115 -7.92 1.83 25.08
CA ASP A 115 -7.58 0.41 24.88
C ASP A 115 -7.10 0.08 23.46
N TRP A 116 -6.78 1.08 22.63
CA TRP A 116 -6.40 0.85 21.23
C TRP A 116 -5.16 -0.05 21.10
N ALA A 117 -4.25 0.01 22.07
CA ALA A 117 -3.00 -0.74 22.07
C ALA A 117 -3.23 -2.23 22.38
N GLU A 118 -4.16 -2.57 23.28
CA GLU A 118 -4.57 -3.96 23.50
C GLU A 118 -5.45 -4.48 22.33
N ASN A 119 -6.22 -3.58 21.71
CA ASN A 119 -7.17 -3.90 20.65
C ASN A 119 -6.76 -3.39 19.27
N ARG A 120 -5.47 -3.46 18.92
CA ARG A 120 -4.91 -2.88 17.67
C ARG A 120 -5.69 -3.29 16.42
N LYS A 121 -6.09 -4.55 16.35
CA LYS A 121 -6.78 -5.14 15.18
C LYS A 121 -8.16 -4.57 14.92
N ARG A 122 -8.80 -3.94 15.90
CA ARG A 122 -10.08 -3.23 15.74
C ARG A 122 -10.07 -2.22 14.59
N LEU A 123 -8.89 -1.72 14.21
CA LEU A 123 -8.73 -0.82 13.06
C LEU A 123 -9.40 -1.35 11.78
N THR A 124 -9.50 -2.66 11.57
CA THR A 124 -10.19 -3.25 10.40
C THR A 124 -11.68 -2.94 10.37
N GLN A 125 -12.31 -2.80 11.54
CA GLN A 125 -13.72 -2.45 11.67
C GLN A 125 -13.99 -0.96 11.38
N CYS A 126 -12.93 -0.16 11.23
CA CYS A 126 -13.02 1.28 11.02
C CYS A 126 -12.88 1.69 9.55
N VAL A 127 -12.61 0.75 8.65
CA VAL A 127 -12.43 1.03 7.22
C VAL A 127 -13.80 1.28 6.58
N ILE A 128 -13.89 2.34 5.77
CA ILE A 128 -15.12 2.76 5.07
C ILE A 128 -14.79 3.06 3.60
N GLY A 129 -15.83 3.26 2.77
CA GLY A 129 -15.66 3.50 1.34
C GLY A 129 -15.41 2.20 0.57
N PHE A 130 -14.81 2.25 -0.61
CA PHE A 130 -14.62 1.05 -1.44
C PHE A 130 -13.72 -0.01 -0.80
N GLY A 131 -12.79 0.40 0.08
CA GLY A 131 -11.94 -0.50 0.84
C GLY A 131 -12.58 -1.09 2.11
N HIS A 132 -13.87 -0.87 2.38
CA HIS A 132 -14.49 -1.28 3.65
C HIS A 132 -14.43 -2.79 3.97
N ARG A 133 -14.11 -3.64 2.99
CA ARG A 133 -13.93 -5.09 3.15
C ARG A 133 -12.49 -5.51 3.50
N THR A 134 -11.57 -4.57 3.65
CA THR A 134 -10.16 -4.88 3.98
C THR A 134 -10.00 -5.27 5.45
N GLU A 135 -9.52 -6.50 5.69
CA GLU A 135 -9.17 -7.08 6.99
C GLU A 135 -7.64 -7.13 7.23
N GLY A 136 -6.84 -6.97 6.18
CA GLY A 136 -5.39 -6.99 6.25
C GLY A 136 -4.84 -8.25 6.93
N GLY A 137 -4.06 -8.04 7.97
CA GLY A 137 -3.47 -9.09 8.81
C GLY A 137 -4.31 -9.53 10.00
N GLU A 138 -5.59 -9.15 10.11
CA GLU A 138 -6.40 -9.34 11.34
C GLU A 138 -6.43 -10.79 11.83
N LYS A 139 -6.63 -11.75 10.93
CA LYS A 139 -6.66 -13.19 11.26
C LYS A 139 -5.27 -13.78 11.53
N GLY A 140 -4.21 -12.99 11.38
CA GLY A 140 -2.82 -13.38 11.53
C GLY A 140 -2.28 -13.24 12.95
N LYS A 141 -1.06 -13.73 13.19
CA LYS A 141 -0.31 -13.40 14.42
C LYS A 141 0.30 -12.01 14.29
N TYR A 142 0.61 -11.40 15.44
CA TYR A 142 1.51 -10.26 15.44
C TYR A 142 2.90 -10.68 14.97
N TYR A 143 3.55 -9.81 14.20
CA TYR A 143 4.97 -9.90 13.91
C TYR A 143 5.58 -8.56 14.31
N GLU A 144 6.53 -8.60 15.24
CA GLU A 144 7.22 -7.41 15.70
C GLU A 144 8.53 -7.23 14.92
N VAL A 145 8.65 -6.10 14.24
CA VAL A 145 9.90 -5.69 13.59
C VAL A 145 10.81 -5.14 14.69
N THR A 146 12.00 -5.71 14.79
CA THR A 146 13.05 -5.36 15.76
C THR A 146 14.34 -4.91 15.07
N ASP A 147 14.46 -5.13 13.76
CA ASP A 147 15.63 -4.79 12.95
C ASP A 147 15.19 -3.91 11.77
N ASN A 148 15.78 -2.72 11.65
CA ASN A 148 15.48 -1.76 10.59
C ASN A 148 16.36 -1.93 9.33
N SER A 149 17.26 -2.93 9.29
CA SER A 149 18.15 -3.18 8.17
C SER A 149 17.44 -3.84 6.97
N ASP A 150 17.99 -3.61 5.78
CA ASP A 150 17.48 -4.16 4.51
C ASP A 150 18.63 -4.58 3.57
N ASP A 151 19.64 -5.23 4.17
CA ASP A 151 20.95 -5.44 3.54
C ASP A 151 20.91 -6.50 2.42
N ASP A 152 20.05 -7.51 2.57
CA ASP A 152 19.87 -8.58 1.60
C ASP A 152 18.39 -8.66 1.14
N PRO A 153 18.06 -8.13 -0.05
CA PRO A 153 16.70 -8.20 -0.59
C PRO A 153 16.29 -9.61 -1.04
N VAL A 154 17.23 -10.55 -1.13
CA VAL A 154 17.00 -11.95 -1.51
C VAL A 154 16.87 -12.84 -0.27
N ASN A 155 17.60 -12.61 0.81
CA ASN A 155 17.51 -13.41 2.05
C ASN A 155 17.30 -12.52 3.27
N PRO A 156 16.09 -11.94 3.44
CA PRO A 156 15.83 -11.05 4.56
C PRO A 156 15.91 -11.79 5.89
N LYS A 157 16.52 -11.16 6.90
CA LYS A 157 16.65 -11.72 8.25
C LYS A 157 15.32 -11.69 9.01
N PRO A 158 14.97 -12.73 9.80
CA PRO A 158 13.93 -12.60 10.82
C PRO A 158 14.19 -11.37 11.72
N GLY A 159 13.11 -10.70 12.13
CA GLY A 159 13.15 -9.40 12.81
C GLY A 159 13.04 -8.19 11.87
N THR A 160 13.31 -8.34 10.56
CA THR A 160 13.18 -7.23 9.58
C THR A 160 11.77 -7.08 9.02
N LEU A 161 11.46 -5.88 8.51
CA LEU A 161 10.21 -5.62 7.79
C LEU A 161 10.10 -6.46 6.50
N ARG A 162 11.19 -6.60 5.73
CA ARG A 162 11.19 -7.42 4.50
C ARG A 162 10.86 -8.87 4.77
N PHE A 163 11.42 -9.45 5.83
CA PHE A 163 11.07 -10.83 6.20
C PHE A 163 9.57 -10.96 6.54
N ALA A 164 8.98 -9.97 7.21
CA ALA A 164 7.58 -10.00 7.62
C ALA A 164 6.61 -9.97 6.44
N VAL A 165 6.85 -9.09 5.46
CA VAL A 165 5.88 -8.84 4.38
C VAL A 165 5.83 -9.95 3.34
N ILE A 166 6.88 -10.77 3.19
CA ILE A 166 6.94 -11.87 2.22
C ILE A 166 6.27 -13.16 2.71
N GLN A 167 5.81 -13.21 3.96
CA GLN A 167 5.19 -14.40 4.53
C GLN A 167 3.85 -14.70 3.85
N LYS A 168 3.56 -15.96 3.54
CA LYS A 168 2.28 -16.35 2.91
C LYS A 168 1.07 -16.21 3.84
N ARG A 169 1.28 -16.40 5.15
CA ARG A 169 0.21 -16.31 6.16
C ARG A 169 -0.18 -14.85 6.42
N PRO A 170 -1.41 -14.60 6.91
CA PRO A 170 -1.78 -13.27 7.38
C PRO A 170 -0.87 -12.83 8.53
N LEU A 171 -0.47 -11.57 8.55
CA LEU A 171 0.35 -10.99 9.63
C LEU A 171 -0.03 -9.55 9.95
N TRP A 172 -0.13 -9.25 11.25
CA TRP A 172 -0.23 -7.89 11.75
C TRP A 172 1.15 -7.42 12.21
N ILE A 173 1.80 -6.63 11.38
CA ILE A 173 3.19 -6.19 11.54
C ILE A 173 3.21 -4.91 12.37
N ILE A 174 3.92 -4.95 13.49
CA ILE A 174 4.16 -3.81 14.41
C ILE A 174 5.66 -3.56 14.53
N PHE A 175 6.05 -2.48 15.22
CA PHE A 175 7.44 -2.07 15.38
C PHE A 175 7.76 -1.93 16.86
N ALA A 176 8.89 -2.51 17.29
CA ALA A 176 9.30 -2.52 18.69
C ALA A 176 9.68 -1.12 19.23
N HIS A 177 10.16 -0.24 18.35
CA HIS A 177 10.59 1.11 18.67
C HIS A 177 10.58 1.99 17.41
N ASP A 178 10.93 3.26 17.56
CA ASP A 178 11.13 4.19 16.43
C ASP A 178 12.16 3.65 15.44
N MET A 179 11.88 3.73 14.14
CA MET A 179 12.72 3.12 13.12
C MET A 179 12.85 4.00 11.88
N HIS A 180 14.07 4.07 11.35
CA HIS A 180 14.36 4.60 10.02
C HIS A 180 14.80 3.44 9.13
N ILE A 181 13.92 3.00 8.23
CA ILE A 181 14.12 1.88 7.34
C ILE A 181 14.47 2.43 5.95
N LYS A 182 15.69 2.15 5.50
CA LYS A 182 16.15 2.48 4.16
C LYS A 182 16.10 1.22 3.30
N LEU A 183 15.08 1.13 2.45
CA LEU A 183 14.93 -0.03 1.56
C LEU A 183 16.00 -0.01 0.45
N SER A 184 16.77 -1.08 0.32
CA SER A 184 17.82 -1.23 -0.70
C SER A 184 17.25 -1.50 -2.10
N ARG A 185 16.06 -2.11 -2.13
CA ARG A 185 15.23 -2.44 -3.29
C ARG A 185 13.75 -2.33 -2.93
N GLU A 186 12.85 -2.31 -3.91
CA GLU A 186 11.42 -2.24 -3.62
C GLU A 186 10.97 -3.32 -2.63
N LEU A 187 10.06 -2.97 -1.74
CA LEU A 187 9.49 -3.88 -0.75
C LEU A 187 8.19 -4.46 -1.31
N ILE A 188 8.26 -5.67 -1.87
CA ILE A 188 7.10 -6.39 -2.39
C ILE A 188 6.34 -7.04 -1.23
N VAL A 189 5.07 -6.66 -1.06
CA VAL A 189 4.24 -7.11 0.06
C VAL A 189 3.27 -8.18 -0.42
N GLN A 190 3.16 -9.30 0.31
CA GLN A 190 2.16 -10.35 0.06
C GLN A 190 0.75 -9.94 0.51
N SER A 191 -0.29 -10.66 0.05
CA SER A 191 -1.67 -10.44 0.52
C SER A 191 -1.83 -10.63 2.04
N LYS A 192 -2.90 -10.09 2.61
CA LYS A 192 -3.30 -10.27 4.02
C LYS A 192 -2.28 -9.75 5.01
N LYS A 193 -1.84 -8.51 4.80
CA LYS A 193 -0.84 -7.85 5.64
C LYS A 193 -1.40 -6.58 6.23
N THR A 194 -1.09 -6.34 7.49
CA THR A 194 -1.20 -5.00 8.07
C THR A 194 0.19 -4.54 8.46
N ILE A 195 0.64 -3.38 7.96
CA ILE A 195 1.81 -2.66 8.46
C ILE A 195 1.28 -1.53 9.34
N ASP A 196 1.40 -1.69 10.66
CA ASP A 196 0.84 -0.80 11.67
C ASP A 196 1.96 -0.10 12.46
N GLY A 197 2.24 1.15 12.09
CA GLY A 197 3.23 1.99 12.77
C GLY A 197 2.74 2.65 14.06
N ARG A 198 1.50 2.41 14.52
CA ARG A 198 1.03 3.06 15.76
C ARG A 198 1.87 2.64 16.95
N GLY A 199 2.28 3.62 17.75
CA GLY A 199 3.12 3.44 18.93
C GLY A 199 4.63 3.57 18.67
N ALA A 200 5.04 3.78 17.43
CA ALA A 200 6.43 4.06 17.05
C ALA A 200 6.48 5.13 15.95
N ASN A 201 7.56 5.91 15.90
CA ASN A 201 7.84 6.80 14.78
C ASN A 201 8.62 6.06 13.70
N VAL A 202 7.90 5.53 12.70
CA VAL A 202 8.48 4.69 11.66
C VAL A 202 8.56 5.46 10.34
N HIS A 203 9.79 5.60 9.83
CA HIS A 203 10.10 6.22 8.56
C HIS A 203 10.64 5.18 7.57
N ILE A 204 10.02 5.07 6.40
CA ILE A 204 10.56 4.36 5.23
C ILE A 204 11.02 5.42 4.25
N ALA A 205 12.35 5.58 4.11
CA ALA A 205 12.89 6.76 3.43
C ALA A 205 14.29 6.58 2.84
N HIS A 206 14.63 7.48 1.90
CA HIS A 206 15.96 7.59 1.29
C HIS A 206 16.43 6.31 0.59
N GLY A 207 15.47 5.50 0.13
CA GLY A 207 15.69 4.23 -0.56
C GLY A 207 14.54 3.96 -1.52
N ALA A 208 14.27 2.68 -1.78
CA ALA A 208 13.15 2.25 -2.61
C ALA A 208 11.79 2.36 -1.88
N GLY A 209 10.71 2.19 -2.63
CA GLY A 209 9.33 2.25 -2.12
C GLY A 209 8.73 0.89 -1.77
N ILE A 210 7.45 0.91 -1.39
CA ILE A 210 6.62 -0.28 -1.20
C ILE A 210 5.87 -0.58 -2.50
N THR A 211 5.84 -1.85 -2.89
CA THR A 211 5.11 -2.32 -4.07
C THR A 211 4.02 -3.30 -3.66
N LEU A 212 2.77 -2.97 -4.00
CA LEU A 212 1.62 -3.88 -3.93
C LEU A 212 1.30 -4.32 -5.36
N GLN A 213 1.66 -5.56 -5.72
CA GLN A 213 1.46 -6.08 -7.07
C GLN A 213 0.77 -7.44 -7.02
N PHE A 214 -0.40 -7.53 -7.66
CA PHE A 214 -1.23 -8.74 -7.72
C PHE A 214 -1.50 -9.37 -6.34
N VAL A 215 -1.76 -8.50 -5.36
CA VAL A 215 -2.11 -8.88 -3.99
C VAL A 215 -3.41 -8.21 -3.58
N ASP A 216 -4.03 -8.75 -2.55
CA ASP A 216 -5.29 -8.31 -1.97
C ASP A 216 -5.14 -8.14 -0.46
N ASP A 217 -6.06 -7.39 0.12
CA ASP A 217 -6.24 -7.31 1.56
C ASP A 217 -4.97 -6.82 2.30
N VAL A 218 -4.56 -5.58 2.03
CA VAL A 218 -3.38 -4.96 2.64
C VAL A 218 -3.77 -3.64 3.31
N ILE A 219 -3.38 -3.47 4.57
CA ILE A 219 -3.51 -2.22 5.33
C ILE A 219 -2.11 -1.66 5.58
N ILE A 220 -1.87 -0.41 5.19
CA ILE A 220 -0.66 0.34 5.55
C ILE A 220 -1.10 1.55 6.35
N HIS A 221 -0.70 1.62 7.62
CA HIS A 221 -1.23 2.59 8.57
C HIS A 221 -0.17 3.18 9.49
N SER A 222 -0.25 4.49 9.72
CA SER A 222 0.57 5.23 10.69
C SER A 222 2.09 5.12 10.50
N ILE A 223 2.56 5.14 9.24
CA ILE A 223 3.99 5.20 8.89
C ILE A 223 4.30 6.42 8.00
N HIS A 224 5.54 6.88 8.04
CA HIS A 224 6.04 7.97 7.21
C HIS A 224 6.79 7.41 6.00
N ILE A 225 6.32 7.70 4.78
CA ILE A 225 7.00 7.30 3.54
C ILE A 225 7.40 8.58 2.79
N HIS A 226 8.69 8.80 2.56
CA HIS A 226 9.16 10.02 1.91
C HIS A 226 10.57 9.85 1.32
N HIS A 227 10.96 10.76 0.42
CA HIS A 227 12.29 10.72 -0.23
C HIS A 227 12.58 9.35 -0.87
N ILE A 228 11.57 8.79 -1.53
CA ILE A 228 11.70 7.53 -2.27
C ILE A 228 12.36 7.81 -3.61
N GLY A 229 13.35 6.99 -3.97
CA GLY A 229 14.09 7.10 -5.21
C GLY A 229 14.12 5.76 -5.97
N PRO A 230 14.50 5.79 -7.25
CA PRO A 230 14.69 4.58 -8.04
C PRO A 230 15.82 3.72 -7.42
N SER A 231 15.59 2.42 -7.32
CA SER A 231 16.63 1.45 -6.97
C SER A 231 17.17 0.76 -8.22
N LYS A 232 18.40 0.26 -8.17
CA LYS A 232 18.96 -0.53 -9.27
C LYS A 232 18.14 -1.81 -9.46
N ALA A 233 18.12 -2.33 -10.69
CA ALA A 233 17.61 -3.66 -10.97
C ALA A 233 18.29 -4.73 -10.10
N GLY A 234 17.60 -5.84 -9.87
CA GLY A 234 18.16 -6.97 -9.13
C GLY A 234 17.14 -8.02 -8.75
N LEU A 235 17.64 -9.11 -8.19
CA LEU A 235 16.82 -10.17 -7.62
C LEU A 235 16.22 -9.70 -6.30
N ILE A 236 14.93 -9.95 -6.12
CA ILE A 236 14.19 -9.65 -4.90
C ILE A 236 13.38 -10.88 -4.52
N ARG A 237 13.42 -11.27 -3.25
CA ARG A 237 12.49 -12.26 -2.70
C ARG A 237 11.15 -11.59 -2.46
N ASP A 238 10.12 -12.01 -3.20
CA ASP A 238 8.75 -11.48 -3.07
C ASP A 238 7.82 -12.42 -2.29
N SER A 239 8.18 -13.69 -2.12
CA SER A 239 7.51 -14.67 -1.26
C SER A 239 8.55 -15.60 -0.64
N VAL A 240 8.18 -16.34 0.42
CA VAL A 240 9.06 -17.35 1.04
C VAL A 240 9.63 -18.38 0.04
N ASP A 241 8.94 -18.61 -1.07
CA ASP A 241 9.24 -19.61 -2.10
C ASP A 241 9.49 -19.02 -3.49
N HIS A 242 9.62 -17.69 -3.62
CA HIS A 242 9.84 -17.06 -4.92
C HIS A 242 10.81 -15.89 -4.84
N ILE A 243 11.73 -15.85 -5.82
CA ILE A 243 12.67 -14.76 -6.07
C ILE A 243 12.48 -14.36 -7.53
N GLY A 244 12.15 -13.10 -7.77
CA GLY A 244 12.00 -12.54 -9.11
C GLY A 244 13.10 -11.53 -9.44
N LEU A 245 13.46 -11.43 -10.72
CA LEU A 245 14.24 -10.31 -11.24
C LEU A 245 13.34 -9.08 -11.41
N ARG A 246 13.80 -7.94 -10.91
CA ARG A 246 13.12 -6.64 -11.05
C ARG A 246 14.04 -5.70 -11.81
N THR A 247 13.51 -5.10 -12.87
CA THR A 247 14.23 -4.26 -13.85
C THR A 247 13.96 -2.79 -13.64
#